data_AF-A0A2D6PYF3-F1
#
_entry.id   AF-A0A2D6PYF3-F1
#
_cell.length_a   1.000
_cell.length_b   1.000
_cell.length_c   1.000
_cell.angle_alpha   90.00
_cell.angle_beta   90.00
_cell.angle_gamma   90.00
#
_symmetry.space_group_name_H-M   'P 1'
#
loop_
_entity.id
_entity.type
_entity.pdbx_description
1 polymer ?
#
loop_
_entity_poly.entity_id
_entity_poly.type
_entity_poly.pdbx_seq_one_letter_code
_entity_poly.pdbx_strand_id
1 'polypeptide(L)'
;MSPEPASSPGALVLSIETPRRRAATIAIVATFCLVCAGTGAIDALLFHPPPKLGPQERTTEERRREDARLPDGTLARWVERQISTRSPVRRSAGQWFGTLTYAIDGQAHSGMFTGRDGWIYLTVGFWNHRRPLPLADGAAHPISVLNRRLSALGIRLLVMPIPSKMMILPDHLPEGRTSRPDVYVRLVESLRRSGVRTLDLRALWQRHDEFQVFPRTDFHWSARGAELAAREIARVTGTLEPLPGTRVTDLGPEVDMGSLLTASGLDTGLLAGGLKGVANFFGTLHDIPRVDVCDLDGNVVSEDDLAPIDDPPVTALGTSFSGTSRYGRFLSHHSNRRIRVLYVAGGGAMGSVELLIRRGLGKPLPKWLVWEFPITEIIPRPVSFEGIEEYIASGTSPRNVSPLPAPAARRIIGECRRLSIGRYDLGPRPWRTDVGAHLVHPGDGTIMLRLHGSVSRAAVVIVGRGAAARSFPWPADVGHVDLPLMGGPLTEGWRVAFRSTPGCVLDLKKVELVWDVDTRNSTEAKVAAVKTEGPGFSQTLHFGEAPKMNRQGVVTIQLDAKGTFRNRLNVRLEGRAGTIVDLGGTRITRQGLLVLPVHRLGDEPVARAVLTSDGPRPKQLATAANLLPMRTLL
;
A
#
# COMPACT_ATOMS: atom_id res chain seq x y z
N MET A 1 -43.62 -30.66 72.25
CA MET A 1 -44.27 -29.37 72.61
C MET A 1 -43.18 -28.51 73.23
N SER A 2 -42.78 -27.34 72.75
CA SER A 2 -43.23 -26.43 71.70
C SER A 2 -42.05 -25.44 71.45
N PRO A 3 -42.06 -24.65 70.37
CA PRO A 3 -40.86 -24.23 69.64
C PRO A 3 -40.27 -22.91 70.15
N GLU A 4 -38.98 -22.69 69.89
CA GLU A 4 -38.41 -21.33 69.83
C GLU A 4 -38.52 -20.81 68.38
N PRO A 5 -39.06 -19.60 68.15
CA PRO A 5 -39.27 -19.06 66.81
C PRO A 5 -38.07 -18.28 66.30
N ALA A 6 -37.88 -18.35 64.98
CA ALA A 6 -37.00 -17.46 64.22
C ALA A 6 -37.57 -16.03 64.13
N SER A 7 -36.71 -15.00 64.23
CA SER A 7 -36.99 -13.65 63.73
C SER A 7 -35.73 -12.93 63.21
N SER A 8 -35.61 -12.95 61.88
CA SER A 8 -35.28 -11.87 60.94
C SER A 8 -33.94 -11.11 60.97
N PRO A 9 -33.30 -10.91 59.80
CA PRO A 9 -32.14 -10.04 59.60
C PRO A 9 -32.60 -8.59 59.37
N GLY A 10 -32.02 -7.63 60.09
CA GLY A 10 -32.37 -6.23 59.88
C GLY A 10 -31.48 -5.27 60.66
N ALA A 11 -30.40 -4.82 60.03
CA ALA A 11 -30.03 -3.41 59.93
C ALA A 11 -28.64 -3.30 59.29
N LEU A 12 -28.62 -3.01 57.99
CA LEU A 12 -27.48 -2.37 57.36
C LEU A 12 -27.22 -1.07 58.12
N VAL A 13 -26.10 -0.98 58.82
CA VAL A 13 -25.63 0.29 59.40
C VAL A 13 -25.34 1.22 58.22
N LEU A 14 -26.30 2.10 57.91
CA LEU A 14 -26.06 3.28 57.09
C LEU A 14 -25.02 4.11 57.83
N SER A 15 -23.76 4.03 57.39
CA SER A 15 -22.70 4.87 57.93
C SER A 15 -23.10 6.33 57.71
N ILE A 16 -23.36 7.04 58.81
CA ILE A 16 -23.67 8.46 58.81
C ILE A 16 -22.46 9.19 58.19
N GLU A 17 -22.64 9.74 56.99
CA GLU A 17 -21.62 10.60 56.38
C GLU A 17 -21.33 11.78 57.30
N THR A 18 -20.10 11.86 57.80
CA THR A 18 -19.67 13.00 58.63
C THR A 18 -19.90 14.32 57.88
N PRO A 19 -20.28 15.42 58.58
CA PRO A 19 -20.51 16.73 57.97
C PRO A 19 -19.32 17.23 57.13
N ARG A 20 -18.10 16.85 57.53
CA ARG A 20 -16.86 17.15 56.78
C ARG A 20 -16.79 16.46 55.42
N ARG A 21 -17.22 15.21 55.29
CA ARG A 21 -17.28 14.52 54.00
C ARG A 21 -18.32 15.13 53.07
N ARG A 22 -19.50 15.49 53.59
CA ARG A 22 -20.53 16.19 52.80
C ARG A 22 -20.07 17.56 52.32
N ALA A 23 -19.44 18.34 53.20
CA ALA A 23 -18.85 19.63 52.82
C ALA A 23 -17.75 19.46 51.75
N ALA A 24 -16.90 18.44 51.88
CA ALA A 24 -15.87 18.13 50.88
C ALA A 24 -16.48 17.71 49.53
N THR A 25 -17.49 16.84 49.52
CA THR A 25 -18.19 16.44 48.28
C THR A 25 -18.87 17.63 47.62
N ILE A 26 -19.56 18.47 48.40
CA ILE A 26 -20.20 19.70 47.89
C ILE A 26 -19.15 20.65 47.32
N ALA A 27 -18.01 20.83 47.99
CA ALA A 27 -16.92 21.66 47.50
C ALA A 27 -16.35 21.11 46.18
N ILE A 28 -16.10 19.81 46.08
CA ILE A 28 -15.61 19.16 44.86
C ILE A 28 -16.60 19.34 43.71
N VAL A 29 -17.89 19.09 43.95
CA VAL A 29 -18.95 19.27 42.95
C VAL A 29 -19.07 20.74 42.53
N ALA A 30 -19.04 21.68 43.48
CA ALA A 30 -19.11 23.11 43.20
C ALA A 30 -17.90 23.58 42.38
N THR A 31 -16.68 23.15 42.74
CA THR A 31 -15.46 23.43 41.98
C THR A 31 -15.54 22.84 40.57
N PHE A 32 -16.00 21.60 40.42
CA PHE A 32 -16.22 20.97 39.13
C PHE A 32 -17.21 21.78 38.27
N CYS A 33 -18.37 22.13 38.82
CA CYS A 33 -19.37 22.96 38.15
C CYS A 33 -18.81 24.34 37.75
N LEU A 34 -17.99 24.95 38.60
CA LEU A 34 -17.38 26.25 38.35
C LEU A 34 -16.30 26.19 37.26
N VAL A 35 -15.52 25.10 37.21
CA VAL A 35 -14.61 24.81 36.10
C VAL A 35 -15.41 24.61 34.81
N CYS A 36 -16.46 23.79 34.81
CA CYS A 36 -17.31 23.59 33.62
C CYS A 36 -17.95 24.91 33.13
N ALA A 37 -18.49 25.72 34.04
CA ALA A 37 -19.08 27.01 33.72
C ALA A 37 -18.04 28.01 33.19
N GLY A 38 -16.86 28.07 33.80
CA GLY A 38 -15.76 28.91 33.35
C GLY A 38 -15.23 28.51 31.97
N THR A 39 -15.10 27.20 31.72
CA THR A 39 -14.71 26.65 30.41
C THR A 39 -15.73 27.04 29.34
N GLY A 40 -17.03 26.87 29.64
CA GLY A 40 -18.12 27.24 28.74
C GLY A 40 -18.19 28.75 28.47
N ALA A 41 -17.92 29.58 29.48
CA ALA A 41 -17.87 31.03 29.32
C ALA A 41 -16.70 31.47 28.44
N ILE A 42 -15.51 30.90 28.63
CA ILE A 42 -14.34 31.21 27.79
C ILE A 42 -14.57 30.77 26.34
N ASP A 43 -15.15 29.58 26.12
CA ASP A 43 -15.48 29.08 24.79
C ASP A 43 -16.55 29.95 24.09
N ALA A 44 -17.50 30.50 24.83
CA ALA A 44 -18.49 31.44 24.31
C ALA A 44 -17.89 32.82 23.96
N LEU A 45 -16.90 33.29 24.75
CA LEU A 45 -16.31 34.63 24.62
C LEU A 45 -15.12 34.69 23.64
N LEU A 46 -14.35 33.60 23.47
CA LEU A 46 -13.10 33.57 22.66
C LEU A 46 -13.24 32.76 21.35
N PHE A 47 -14.44 32.75 20.78
CA PHE A 47 -14.83 31.94 19.62
C PHE A 47 -13.78 31.94 18.48
N HIS A 48 -13.19 30.78 18.20
CA HIS A 48 -12.32 30.61 17.03
C HIS A 48 -13.15 30.23 15.80
N PRO A 49 -12.85 30.81 14.62
CA PRO A 49 -13.53 30.41 13.38
C PRO A 49 -13.24 28.92 13.08
N PRO A 50 -14.22 28.18 12.51
CA PRO A 50 -14.03 26.78 12.20
C PRO A 50 -12.86 26.60 11.22
N PRO A 51 -12.15 25.45 11.26
CA PRO A 51 -11.17 25.12 10.25
C PRO A 51 -11.79 25.20 8.85
N LYS A 52 -11.02 25.64 7.85
CA LYS A 52 -11.50 25.69 6.46
C LYS A 52 -11.74 24.26 5.97
N LEU A 53 -13.00 23.84 5.98
CA LEU A 53 -13.42 22.53 5.47
C LEU A 53 -13.46 22.52 3.94
N GLY A 54 -13.04 21.41 3.33
CA GLY A 54 -13.20 21.19 1.90
C GLY A 54 -14.67 21.01 1.49
N PRO A 55 -15.00 21.06 0.18
CA PRO A 55 -16.38 20.97 -0.30
C PRO A 55 -17.13 19.69 0.12
N GLN A 56 -16.44 18.54 0.13
CA GLN A 56 -17.01 17.25 0.58
C GLN A 56 -17.20 17.17 2.10
N GLU A 57 -16.32 17.81 2.86
CA GLU A 57 -16.40 17.82 4.33
C GLU A 57 -17.53 18.74 4.80
N ARG A 58 -17.73 19.89 4.15
CA ARG A 58 -18.86 20.79 4.39
C ARG A 58 -20.21 20.10 4.22
N THR A 59 -20.40 19.43 3.08
CA THR A 59 -21.63 18.69 2.78
C THR A 59 -21.86 17.53 3.75
N THR A 60 -20.79 16.88 4.22
CA THR A 60 -20.88 15.83 5.25
C THR A 60 -21.29 16.40 6.62
N GLU A 61 -20.74 17.55 7.01
CA GLU A 61 -21.08 18.22 8.27
C GLU A 61 -22.50 18.82 8.27
N GLU A 62 -22.95 19.35 7.12
CA GLU A 62 -24.33 19.81 6.94
C GLU A 62 -25.33 18.66 7.15
N ARG A 63 -25.11 17.51 6.50
CA ARG A 63 -25.93 16.31 6.69
C ARG A 63 -25.95 15.84 8.15
N ARG A 64 -24.78 15.79 8.81
CA ARG A 64 -24.68 15.41 10.23
C ARG A 64 -25.45 16.35 11.16
N ARG A 65 -25.53 17.64 10.82
CA ARG A 65 -26.33 18.62 11.57
C ARG A 65 -27.82 18.40 11.33
N GLU A 66 -28.22 18.14 10.10
CA GLU A 66 -29.62 17.86 9.72
C GLU A 66 -30.13 16.56 10.37
N ASP A 67 -29.26 15.57 10.50
CA ASP A 67 -29.53 14.27 11.12
C ASP A 67 -29.42 14.29 12.65
N ALA A 68 -28.93 15.38 13.26
CA ALA A 68 -28.72 15.45 14.69
C ALA A 68 -30.04 15.44 15.47
N ARG A 69 -30.22 14.44 16.33
CA ARG A 69 -31.38 14.23 17.20
C ARG A 69 -30.90 13.95 18.63
N LEU A 70 -31.69 14.37 19.62
CA LEU A 70 -31.44 14.08 21.04
C LEU A 70 -31.56 12.58 21.38
N PRO A 71 -32.62 11.85 20.95
CA PRO A 71 -32.89 10.49 21.45
C PRO A 71 -31.88 9.41 21.06
N ASP A 72 -31.15 9.59 19.94
CA ASP A 72 -30.17 8.61 19.43
C ASP A 72 -28.71 9.01 19.72
N GLY A 73 -28.52 10.09 20.48
CA GLY A 73 -27.22 10.66 20.85
C GLY A 73 -26.45 11.27 19.68
N THR A 74 -27.03 11.40 18.48
CA THR A 74 -26.37 12.06 17.34
C THR A 74 -26.17 13.55 17.60
N LEU A 75 -27.10 14.22 18.27
CA LEU A 75 -26.94 15.63 18.68
C LEU A 75 -25.78 15.80 19.67
N ALA A 76 -25.68 14.92 20.68
CA ALA A 76 -24.57 14.97 21.62
C ALA A 76 -23.22 14.77 20.92
N ARG A 77 -23.12 13.81 19.98
CA ARG A 77 -21.91 13.60 19.17
C ARG A 77 -21.57 14.79 18.27
N TRP A 78 -22.59 15.45 17.71
CA TRP A 78 -22.40 16.64 16.89
C TRP A 78 -21.92 17.82 17.73
N VAL A 79 -22.54 18.08 18.89
CA VAL A 79 -22.12 19.11 19.85
C VAL A 79 -20.69 18.87 20.33
N GLU A 80 -20.38 17.63 20.74
CA GLU A 80 -19.03 17.21 21.13
C GLU A 80 -18.01 17.49 20.01
N ARG A 81 -18.37 17.22 18.74
CA ARG A 81 -17.52 17.55 17.60
C ARG A 81 -17.35 19.06 17.42
N GLN A 82 -18.40 19.87 17.56
CA GLN A 82 -18.28 21.33 17.47
C GLN A 82 -17.38 21.90 18.57
N ILE A 83 -17.54 21.43 19.81
CA ILE A 83 -16.68 21.81 20.93
C ILE A 83 -15.24 21.34 20.68
N SER A 84 -15.03 20.10 20.23
CA SER A 84 -13.70 19.54 19.92
C SER A 84 -12.92 20.33 18.87
N THR A 85 -13.61 20.97 17.93
CA THR A 85 -13.00 21.67 16.80
C THR A 85 -12.86 23.18 17.02
N ARG A 86 -13.62 23.77 17.95
CA ARG A 86 -13.73 25.22 18.13
C ARG A 86 -13.30 25.76 19.49
N SER A 87 -13.25 24.92 20.53
CA SER A 87 -12.93 25.34 21.91
C SER A 87 -11.47 25.81 22.05
N PRO A 88 -11.23 27.11 22.34
CA PRO A 88 -9.89 27.61 22.63
C PRO A 88 -9.32 27.03 23.93
N VAL A 89 -10.18 26.73 24.90
CA VAL A 89 -9.77 26.09 26.16
C VAL A 89 -9.30 24.67 25.89
N ARG A 90 -10.05 23.89 25.11
CA ARG A 90 -9.62 22.53 24.73
C ARG A 90 -8.38 22.55 23.85
N ARG A 91 -8.19 23.57 23.01
CA ARG A 91 -6.95 23.73 22.24
C ARG A 91 -5.73 24.02 23.13
N SER A 92 -5.90 24.80 24.20
CA SER A 92 -4.78 25.26 25.05
C SER A 92 -4.52 24.33 26.24
N ALA A 93 -5.57 23.85 26.90
CA ALA A 93 -5.51 22.98 28.07
C ALA A 93 -5.75 21.50 27.74
N GLY A 94 -6.26 21.17 26.54
CA GLY A 94 -6.60 19.77 26.21
C GLY A 94 -5.39 18.86 26.05
N GLN A 95 -4.27 19.34 25.52
CA GLN A 95 -3.03 18.56 25.49
C GLN A 95 -2.48 18.33 26.89
N TRP A 96 -2.46 19.36 27.73
CA TRP A 96 -2.02 19.25 29.13
C TRP A 96 -2.91 18.28 29.92
N PHE A 97 -4.23 18.47 29.85
CA PHE A 97 -5.20 17.62 30.52
C PHE A 97 -5.14 16.18 30.00
N GLY A 98 -5.07 15.98 28.69
CA GLY A 98 -4.92 14.66 28.07
C GLY A 98 -3.62 13.97 28.49
N THR A 99 -2.51 14.71 28.60
CA THR A 99 -1.22 14.19 29.06
C THR A 99 -1.24 13.85 30.54
N LEU A 100 -1.91 14.66 31.37
CA LEU A 100 -2.10 14.36 32.79
C LEU A 100 -2.99 13.13 32.99
N THR A 101 -4.11 13.03 32.27
CA THR A 101 -4.97 11.84 32.35
C THR A 101 -4.20 10.60 31.91
N TYR A 102 -3.47 10.67 30.79
CA TYR A 102 -2.61 9.58 30.35
C TYR A 102 -1.55 9.20 31.39
N ALA A 103 -0.89 10.19 32.01
CA ALA A 103 0.10 9.94 33.05
C ALA A 103 -0.47 9.18 34.25
N ILE A 104 -1.78 9.29 34.50
CA ILE A 104 -2.49 8.63 35.60
C ILE A 104 -3.08 7.27 35.18
N ASP A 105 -3.75 7.19 34.04
CA ASP A 105 -4.55 6.02 33.63
C ASP A 105 -3.93 5.16 32.52
N GLY A 106 -2.87 5.65 31.86
CA GLY A 106 -2.17 5.00 30.76
C GLY A 106 -2.99 4.86 29.46
N GLN A 107 -4.14 5.53 29.34
CA GLN A 107 -5.06 5.33 28.22
C GLN A 107 -4.80 6.26 27.03
N ALA A 108 -4.47 5.67 25.88
CA ALA A 108 -4.33 6.39 24.62
C ALA A 108 -5.69 6.76 24.04
N HIS A 109 -5.83 8.02 23.59
CA HIS A 109 -7.09 8.56 23.07
C HIS A 109 -7.03 8.71 21.55
N SER A 110 -8.18 8.49 20.87
CA SER A 110 -8.41 8.65 19.42
C SER A 110 -7.67 7.68 18.46
N GLY A 111 -8.43 6.95 17.64
CA GLY A 111 -7.89 6.12 16.54
C GLY A 111 -6.98 4.94 16.95
N MET A 112 -6.83 4.69 18.24
CA MET A 112 -5.90 3.76 18.87
C MET A 112 -6.61 2.99 19.99
N PHE A 113 -5.95 1.98 20.51
CA PHE A 113 -6.38 1.33 21.74
C PHE A 113 -5.17 0.96 22.60
N THR A 114 -5.36 1.09 23.90
CA THR A 114 -4.42 0.61 24.91
C THR A 114 -4.65 -0.89 25.13
N GLY A 115 -3.58 -1.65 25.07
CA GLY A 115 -3.49 -3.05 25.46
C GLY A 115 -3.10 -3.20 26.93
N ARG A 116 -2.66 -4.40 27.29
CA ARG A 116 -2.07 -4.66 28.61
C ARG A 116 -0.71 -3.96 28.75
N ASP A 117 -0.26 -3.72 29.98
CA ASP A 117 1.10 -3.25 30.31
C ASP A 117 1.58 -1.99 29.56
N GLY A 118 0.65 -1.07 29.26
CA GLY A 118 0.94 0.20 28.59
C GLY A 118 1.24 0.09 27.09
N TRP A 119 0.99 -1.08 26.47
CA TRP A 119 1.14 -1.25 25.03
C TRP A 119 0.07 -0.48 24.26
N ILE A 120 0.45 0.36 23.31
CA ILE A 120 -0.48 1.12 22.46
C ILE A 120 -0.45 0.54 21.04
N TYR A 121 -1.63 0.40 20.45
CA TYR A 121 -1.82 -0.14 19.10
C TYR A 121 -2.66 0.77 18.22
N LEU A 122 -2.32 0.79 16.93
CA LEU A 122 -3.13 1.44 15.89
C LEU A 122 -4.36 0.60 15.57
N THR A 123 -5.51 1.26 15.36
CA THR A 123 -6.71 0.59 14.85
C THR A 123 -6.61 0.22 13.37
N VAL A 124 -5.80 0.97 12.60
CA VAL A 124 -5.46 0.67 11.20
C VAL A 124 -4.59 -0.58 11.15
N GLY A 125 -5.23 -1.74 11.01
CA GLY A 125 -4.60 -3.05 11.20
C GLY A 125 -5.59 -4.13 11.62
N PHE A 126 -6.77 -3.73 12.12
CA PHE A 126 -7.92 -4.63 12.17
C PHE A 126 -8.45 -4.85 10.77
N TRP A 127 -8.18 -6.04 10.22
CA TRP A 127 -8.76 -6.48 8.98
C TRP A 127 -10.23 -6.87 9.19
N ASN A 128 -11.10 -5.87 9.35
CA ASN A 128 -12.57 -6.05 9.42
C ASN A 128 -13.18 -6.41 8.04
N HIS A 129 -12.34 -6.63 7.02
CA HIS A 129 -12.79 -6.98 5.69
C HIS A 129 -13.28 -8.43 5.64
N ARG A 130 -14.39 -8.66 4.93
CA ARG A 130 -15.02 -9.98 4.83
C ARG A 130 -14.10 -11.06 4.23
N ARG A 131 -13.00 -10.71 3.53
CA ARG A 131 -12.00 -11.63 2.95
C ARG A 131 -10.59 -11.00 2.83
N PRO A 132 -9.74 -11.00 3.88
CA PRO A 132 -8.41 -10.37 3.83
C PRO A 132 -7.36 -11.21 3.09
N LEU A 133 -7.52 -12.54 3.01
CA LEU A 133 -6.56 -13.42 2.32
C LEU A 133 -6.49 -13.19 0.80
N PRO A 134 -7.62 -13.05 0.05
CA PRO A 134 -7.56 -12.68 -1.35
C PRO A 134 -6.91 -11.32 -1.62
N LEU A 135 -6.98 -10.37 -0.68
CA LEU A 135 -6.31 -9.08 -0.80
C LEU A 135 -4.79 -9.20 -0.67
N ALA A 136 -4.32 -10.05 0.25
CA ALA A 136 -2.89 -10.38 0.35
C ALA A 136 -2.36 -11.03 -0.95
N ASP A 137 -3.14 -11.92 -1.57
CA ASP A 137 -2.80 -12.49 -2.88
C ASP A 137 -2.78 -11.42 -3.99
N GLY A 138 -3.79 -10.55 -4.01
CA GLY A 138 -3.88 -9.45 -4.98
C GLY A 138 -2.74 -8.45 -4.87
N ALA A 139 -2.21 -8.20 -3.66
CA ALA A 139 -1.10 -7.29 -3.44
C ALA A 139 0.25 -7.83 -3.96
N ALA A 140 0.44 -9.15 -4.00
CA ALA A 140 1.68 -9.77 -4.48
C ALA A 140 1.85 -9.68 -6.01
N HIS A 141 0.74 -9.71 -6.75
CA HIS A 141 0.76 -9.72 -8.22
C HIS A 141 1.45 -8.50 -8.84
N PRO A 142 1.07 -7.24 -8.53
CA PRO A 142 1.72 -6.09 -9.15
C PRO A 142 3.20 -5.97 -8.73
N ILE A 143 3.57 -6.38 -7.51
CA ILE A 143 4.99 -6.46 -7.09
C ILE A 143 5.76 -7.47 -7.95
N SER A 144 5.15 -8.60 -8.30
CA SER A 144 5.78 -9.58 -9.19
C SER A 144 6.08 -9.01 -10.58
N VAL A 145 5.18 -8.18 -11.11
CA VAL A 145 5.38 -7.47 -12.37
C VAL A 145 6.59 -6.55 -12.25
N LEU A 146 6.65 -5.76 -11.18
CA LEU A 146 7.81 -4.91 -10.92
C LEU A 146 9.12 -5.72 -10.86
N ASN A 147 9.13 -6.82 -10.10
CA ASN A 147 10.30 -7.68 -9.96
C ASN A 147 10.83 -8.18 -11.32
N ARG A 148 9.93 -8.64 -12.20
CA ARG A 148 10.33 -9.08 -13.55
C ARG A 148 10.94 -7.95 -14.37
N ARG A 149 10.33 -6.76 -14.33
CA ARG A 149 10.84 -5.59 -15.07
C ARG A 149 12.20 -5.11 -14.56
N LEU A 150 12.40 -5.06 -13.25
CA LEU A 150 13.69 -4.74 -12.65
C LEU A 150 14.74 -5.80 -13.02
N SER A 151 14.36 -7.09 -12.98
CA SER A 151 15.27 -8.19 -13.33
C SER A 151 15.73 -8.12 -14.79
N ALA A 152 14.87 -7.70 -15.71
CA ALA A 152 15.22 -7.50 -17.13
C ALA A 152 16.30 -6.41 -17.33
N LEU A 153 16.47 -5.51 -16.37
CA LEU A 153 17.52 -4.48 -16.34
C LEU A 153 18.74 -4.89 -15.51
N GLY A 154 18.80 -6.14 -15.05
CA GLY A 154 19.85 -6.61 -14.14
C GLY A 154 19.72 -6.11 -12.70
N ILE A 155 18.59 -5.48 -12.33
CA ILE A 155 18.32 -5.02 -10.96
C ILE A 155 17.62 -6.14 -10.19
N ARG A 156 18.18 -6.52 -9.03
CA ARG A 156 17.55 -7.50 -8.13
C ARG A 156 16.66 -6.79 -7.11
N LEU A 157 15.40 -7.19 -7.01
CA LEU A 157 14.47 -6.66 -6.01
C LEU A 157 14.42 -7.57 -4.77
N LEU A 158 14.60 -6.99 -3.59
CA LEU A 158 14.29 -7.58 -2.29
C LEU A 158 13.12 -6.81 -1.67
N VAL A 159 12.02 -7.49 -1.40
CA VAL A 159 10.87 -6.88 -0.72
C VAL A 159 10.86 -7.28 0.75
N MET A 160 10.54 -6.32 1.62
CA MET A 160 10.52 -6.48 3.06
C MET A 160 9.18 -5.97 3.64
N PRO A 161 8.12 -6.80 3.61
CA PRO A 161 6.85 -6.44 4.25
C PRO A 161 7.04 -6.40 5.77
N ILE A 162 6.65 -5.28 6.40
CA ILE A 162 6.71 -5.10 7.85
C ILE A 162 5.39 -5.59 8.45
N PRO A 163 5.42 -6.62 9.33
CA PRO A 163 4.22 -7.10 10.01
C PRO A 163 3.71 -6.01 10.97
N SER A 164 2.39 -5.96 11.21
CA SER A 164 1.87 -5.01 12.19
C SER A 164 2.29 -5.45 13.60
N LYS A 165 2.47 -4.48 14.50
CA LYS A 165 2.79 -4.70 15.91
C LYS A 165 1.86 -5.74 16.58
N MET A 166 0.57 -5.71 16.24
CA MET A 166 -0.43 -6.67 16.74
C MET A 166 -0.16 -8.13 16.32
N MET A 167 0.49 -8.35 15.17
CA MET A 167 0.83 -9.69 14.69
C MET A 167 2.08 -10.27 15.36
N ILE A 168 2.93 -9.40 15.91
CA ILE A 168 4.16 -9.78 16.62
C ILE A 168 3.89 -9.92 18.12
N LEU A 169 3.06 -9.04 18.67
CA LEU A 169 2.77 -8.95 20.10
C LEU A 169 1.27 -9.15 20.35
N PRO A 170 0.70 -10.34 20.06
CA PRO A 170 -0.72 -10.60 20.28
C PRO A 170 -1.08 -10.66 21.78
N ASP A 171 -0.12 -11.02 22.63
CA ASP A 171 -0.35 -11.29 24.05
C ASP A 171 -0.56 -10.02 24.89
N HIS A 172 -0.35 -8.83 24.34
CA HIS A 172 -0.72 -7.57 25.00
C HIS A 172 -1.97 -6.93 24.41
N LEU A 173 -2.67 -7.59 23.47
CA LEU A 173 -3.95 -7.10 22.98
C LEU A 173 -5.03 -7.14 24.08
N PRO A 174 -5.96 -6.17 24.10
CA PRO A 174 -7.09 -6.21 25.01
C PRO A 174 -8.06 -7.35 24.62
N GLU A 175 -8.86 -7.79 25.58
CA GLU A 175 -9.83 -8.88 25.37
C GLU A 175 -10.79 -8.61 24.20
N GLY A 176 -11.16 -9.67 23.49
CA GLY A 176 -12.03 -9.59 22.32
C GLY A 176 -11.35 -9.05 21.05
N ARG A 177 -10.07 -8.66 21.10
CA ARG A 177 -9.29 -8.29 19.91
C ARG A 177 -8.42 -9.45 19.45
N THR A 178 -8.41 -9.69 18.15
CA THR A 178 -7.61 -10.74 17.52
C THR A 178 -6.65 -10.15 16.49
N SER A 179 -5.44 -10.71 16.42
CA SER A 179 -4.50 -10.45 15.34
C SER A 179 -4.75 -11.43 14.19
N ARG A 180 -4.31 -11.06 12.98
CA ARG A 180 -4.46 -11.86 11.75
C ARG A 180 -3.10 -12.14 11.10
N PRO A 181 -2.19 -12.86 11.78
CA PRO A 181 -0.87 -13.16 11.24
C PRO A 181 -0.93 -14.02 9.97
N ASP A 182 -2.02 -14.77 9.77
CA ASP A 182 -2.32 -15.53 8.55
C ASP A 182 -2.28 -14.66 7.30
N VAL A 183 -2.72 -13.40 7.40
CA VAL A 183 -2.70 -12.44 6.28
C VAL A 183 -1.27 -12.08 5.88
N TYR A 184 -0.37 -11.90 6.86
CA TYR A 184 1.04 -11.63 6.60
C TYR A 184 1.73 -12.83 5.97
N VAL A 185 1.52 -14.03 6.54
CA VAL A 185 2.07 -15.28 6.01
C VAL A 185 1.62 -15.46 4.55
N ARG A 186 0.33 -15.24 4.27
CA ARG A 186 -0.22 -15.37 2.92
C ARG A 186 0.45 -14.40 1.93
N LEU A 187 0.68 -13.15 2.32
CA LEU A 187 1.38 -12.16 1.48
C LEU A 187 2.82 -12.62 1.18
N VAL A 188 3.58 -13.00 2.20
CA VAL A 188 4.98 -13.44 2.05
C VAL A 188 5.08 -14.68 1.15
N GLU A 189 4.22 -15.67 1.37
CA GLU A 189 4.13 -16.84 0.52
C GLU A 189 3.78 -16.47 -0.92
N SER A 190 2.81 -15.57 -1.12
CA SER A 190 2.39 -15.14 -2.45
C SER A 190 3.46 -14.35 -3.21
N LEU A 191 4.26 -13.55 -2.51
CA LEU A 191 5.45 -12.90 -3.09
C LEU A 191 6.52 -13.93 -3.48
N ARG A 192 6.86 -14.86 -2.58
CA ARG A 192 7.88 -15.90 -2.85
C ARG A 192 7.48 -16.81 -4.00
N ARG A 193 6.24 -17.29 -3.98
CA ARG A 193 5.67 -18.11 -5.07
C ARG A 193 5.62 -17.36 -6.40
N SER A 194 5.59 -16.03 -6.36
CA SER A 194 5.62 -15.15 -7.51
C SER A 194 7.04 -14.83 -8.03
N GLY A 195 8.08 -15.48 -7.47
CA GLY A 195 9.48 -15.25 -7.84
C GLY A 195 10.09 -13.96 -7.27
N VAL A 196 9.38 -13.28 -6.37
CA VAL A 196 9.89 -12.09 -5.68
C VAL A 196 10.72 -12.55 -4.48
N ARG A 197 11.96 -12.06 -4.35
CA ARG A 197 12.75 -12.30 -3.14
C ARG A 197 12.14 -11.50 -2.00
N THR A 198 11.80 -12.19 -0.91
CA THR A 198 11.08 -11.60 0.22
C THR A 198 11.74 -11.93 1.55
N LEU A 199 12.11 -10.88 2.28
CA LEU A 199 12.57 -10.95 3.67
C LEU A 199 11.35 -11.02 4.59
N ASP A 200 11.22 -12.13 5.32
CA ASP A 200 10.14 -12.36 6.26
C ASP A 200 10.55 -11.84 7.65
N LEU A 201 10.17 -10.60 7.94
CA LEU A 201 10.49 -9.94 9.20
C LEU A 201 9.80 -10.58 10.39
N ARG A 202 8.59 -11.15 10.21
CA ARG A 202 7.91 -11.85 11.29
C ARG A 202 8.70 -13.07 11.72
N ALA A 203 9.07 -13.92 10.77
CA ALA A 203 9.88 -15.11 11.06
C ALA A 203 11.28 -14.73 11.58
N LEU A 204 11.86 -13.62 11.11
CA LEU A 204 13.15 -13.12 11.62
C LEU A 204 13.05 -12.72 13.09
N TRP A 205 12.09 -11.87 13.44
CA TRP A 205 11.93 -11.38 14.81
C TRP A 205 11.47 -12.47 15.78
N GLN A 206 10.70 -13.47 15.33
CA GLN A 206 10.36 -14.63 16.16
C GLN A 206 11.55 -15.50 16.55
N ARG A 207 12.66 -15.47 15.79
CA ARG A 207 13.91 -16.15 16.17
C ARG A 207 14.77 -15.34 17.15
N HIS A 208 14.32 -14.13 17.46
CA HIS A 208 15.00 -13.15 18.29
C HIS A 208 14.02 -12.58 19.33
N ASP A 209 13.26 -13.46 19.98
CA ASP A 209 12.21 -13.09 20.94
C ASP A 209 12.77 -12.51 22.24
N GLU A 210 14.08 -12.65 22.46
CA GLU A 210 14.82 -11.96 23.52
C GLU A 210 14.84 -10.42 23.34
N PHE A 211 14.65 -9.93 22.11
CA PHE A 211 14.67 -8.51 21.82
C PHE A 211 13.27 -7.92 21.65
N GLN A 212 13.02 -6.81 22.34
CA GLN A 212 11.84 -6.00 22.09
C GLN A 212 11.95 -5.33 20.71
N VAL A 213 11.24 -5.84 19.70
CA VAL A 213 11.29 -5.35 18.30
C VAL A 213 10.33 -4.21 17.99
N PHE A 214 9.44 -3.85 18.91
CA PHE A 214 8.59 -2.64 18.86
C PHE A 214 8.59 -1.93 20.21
N PRO A 215 8.66 -0.59 20.26
CA PRO A 215 8.35 0.15 21.47
C PRO A 215 6.88 -0.04 21.89
N ARG A 216 6.56 0.15 23.17
CA ARG A 216 5.19 0.09 23.70
C ARG A 216 4.34 1.23 23.18
N THR A 217 4.91 2.42 23.05
CA THR A 217 4.17 3.63 22.68
C THR A 217 4.46 4.14 21.26
N ASP A 218 5.18 3.35 20.44
CA ASP A 218 5.41 3.63 19.01
C ASP A 218 4.80 2.54 18.10
N PHE A 219 4.53 2.88 16.84
CA PHE A 219 4.18 1.92 15.79
C PHE A 219 5.38 1.48 14.94
N HIS A 220 6.48 2.23 14.96
CA HIS A 220 7.73 1.86 14.28
C HIS A 220 8.43 0.72 15.02
N TRP A 221 9.34 0.04 14.32
CA TRP A 221 10.23 -0.93 14.95
C TRP A 221 11.15 -0.26 15.99
N SER A 222 11.65 -1.03 16.95
CA SER A 222 12.71 -0.56 17.85
C SER A 222 14.07 -0.52 17.12
N ALA A 223 15.09 0.04 17.77
CA ALA A 223 16.47 -0.02 17.26
C ALA A 223 16.94 -1.48 17.06
N ARG A 224 16.58 -2.41 17.97
CA ARG A 224 16.86 -3.85 17.79
C ARG A 224 16.11 -4.44 16.60
N GLY A 225 14.82 -4.12 16.44
CA GLY A 225 14.03 -4.58 15.29
C GLY A 225 14.62 -4.13 13.96
N ALA A 226 15.07 -2.87 13.88
CA ALA A 226 15.74 -2.29 12.72
C ALA A 226 17.12 -2.90 12.46
N GLU A 227 17.92 -3.13 13.50
CA GLU A 227 19.26 -3.73 13.40
C GLU A 227 19.20 -5.15 12.85
N LEU A 228 18.29 -5.98 13.36
CA LEU A 228 18.09 -7.34 12.87
C LEU A 228 17.72 -7.34 11.37
N ALA A 229 16.83 -6.43 10.96
CA ALA A 229 16.44 -6.26 9.56
C ALA A 229 17.64 -5.84 8.69
N ALA A 230 18.40 -4.84 9.15
CA ALA A 230 19.57 -4.33 8.46
C ALA A 230 20.65 -5.40 8.25
N ARG A 231 20.96 -6.17 9.30
CA ARG A 231 21.92 -7.29 9.25
C ARG A 231 21.49 -8.36 8.24
N GLU A 232 20.20 -8.71 8.26
CA GLU A 232 19.64 -9.70 7.35
C GLU A 232 19.62 -9.21 5.89
N ILE A 233 19.38 -7.92 5.64
CA ILE A 233 19.51 -7.32 4.31
C ILE A 233 20.94 -7.44 3.80
N ALA A 234 21.93 -7.09 4.62
CA ALA A 234 23.35 -7.20 4.24
C ALA A 234 23.70 -8.67 3.91
N ARG A 235 23.21 -9.62 4.69
CA ARG A 235 23.38 -11.06 4.44
C ARG A 235 22.76 -11.50 3.11
N VAL A 236 21.50 -11.14 2.85
CA VAL A 236 20.75 -11.55 1.64
C VAL A 236 21.30 -10.91 0.37
N THR A 237 21.76 -9.67 0.46
CA THR A 237 22.32 -8.94 -0.69
C THR A 237 23.77 -9.32 -0.98
N GLY A 238 24.41 -10.09 -0.10
CA GLY A 238 25.81 -10.52 -0.20
C GLY A 238 26.79 -9.41 0.13
N THR A 239 26.37 -8.43 0.93
CA THR A 239 27.19 -7.29 1.36
C THR A 239 27.49 -7.33 2.86
N LEU A 240 27.29 -8.47 3.55
CA LEU A 240 27.55 -8.57 4.98
C LEU A 240 29.05 -8.48 5.24
N GLU A 241 29.47 -7.30 5.66
CA GLU A 241 30.82 -6.95 6.04
C GLU A 241 30.68 -5.88 7.11
N PRO A 242 30.69 -6.23 8.40
CA PRO A 242 30.56 -5.23 9.45
C PRO A 242 31.76 -4.26 9.43
N LEU A 243 31.48 -2.96 9.62
CA LEU A 243 32.50 -1.91 9.69
C LEU A 243 33.58 -2.27 10.75
N PRO A 244 34.86 -2.42 10.35
CA PRO A 244 35.93 -2.80 11.27
C PRO A 244 36.08 -1.83 12.45
N GLY A 245 36.39 -2.37 13.63
CA GLY A 245 36.59 -1.55 14.84
C GLY A 245 35.30 -0.96 15.42
N THR A 246 34.12 -1.43 14.98
CA THR A 246 32.83 -0.96 15.50
C THR A 246 31.93 -2.13 15.87
N ARG A 247 30.96 -1.89 16.75
CA ARG A 247 29.96 -2.88 17.17
C ARG A 247 28.63 -2.23 17.54
N VAL A 248 27.54 -2.96 17.35
CA VAL A 248 26.23 -2.60 17.89
C VAL A 248 26.25 -2.74 19.41
N THR A 249 26.02 -1.65 20.13
CA THR A 249 26.14 -1.55 21.59
C THR A 249 24.82 -1.12 22.20
N ASP A 250 24.49 -1.70 23.36
CA ASP A 250 23.43 -1.22 24.24
C ASP A 250 23.99 -0.12 25.15
N LEU A 251 23.41 1.07 25.06
CA LEU A 251 23.82 2.27 25.78
C LEU A 251 22.98 2.52 27.03
N GLY A 252 22.16 1.55 27.44
CA GLY A 252 21.27 1.63 28.60
C GLY A 252 19.83 2.02 28.24
N PRO A 253 18.98 2.25 29.26
CA PRO A 253 17.57 2.53 29.05
C PRO A 253 17.32 3.94 28.47
N GLU A 254 16.35 4.03 27.56
CA GLU A 254 15.77 5.26 27.05
C GLU A 254 14.26 5.23 27.28
N VAL A 255 13.67 6.37 27.66
CA VAL A 255 12.22 6.44 27.92
C VAL A 255 11.46 6.29 26.60
N ASP A 256 10.51 5.37 26.56
CA ASP A 256 9.66 5.07 25.41
C ASP A 256 8.62 6.17 25.17
N MET A 257 9.06 7.21 24.48
CA MET A 257 8.24 8.35 24.05
C MET A 257 7.89 8.26 22.57
N GLY A 258 7.24 7.16 22.21
CA GLY A 258 6.89 6.85 20.84
C GLY A 258 5.84 7.78 20.22
N SER A 259 5.82 7.74 18.88
CA SER A 259 4.95 8.54 18.02
C SER A 259 3.46 8.34 18.27
N LEU A 260 3.03 7.24 18.92
CA LEU A 260 1.62 7.03 19.22
C LEU A 260 1.10 7.96 20.32
N LEU A 261 1.96 8.37 21.26
CA LEU A 261 1.59 9.36 22.28
C LEU A 261 1.27 10.71 21.63
N THR A 262 2.17 11.19 20.76
CA THR A 262 1.96 12.43 20.01
C THR A 262 0.74 12.33 19.10
N ALA A 263 0.52 11.19 18.44
CA ALA A 263 -0.65 10.97 17.59
C ALA A 263 -1.97 10.89 18.39
N SER A 264 -1.93 10.49 19.67
CA SER A 264 -3.05 10.63 20.62
C SER A 264 -3.27 12.08 21.09
N GLY A 265 -2.48 13.03 20.62
CA GLY A 265 -2.56 14.44 21.01
C GLY A 265 -1.90 14.74 22.37
N LEU A 266 -1.03 13.85 22.85
CA LEU A 266 -0.30 14.03 24.11
C LEU A 266 0.97 14.86 23.87
N ASP A 267 1.35 15.66 24.87
CA ASP A 267 2.61 16.40 24.89
C ASP A 267 3.68 15.52 25.56
N THR A 268 4.53 14.91 24.73
CA THR A 268 5.61 14.03 25.21
C THR A 268 6.70 14.79 25.99
N GLY A 269 6.87 16.09 25.76
CA GLY A 269 7.79 16.93 26.53
C GLY A 269 7.27 17.19 27.94
N LEU A 270 5.97 17.48 28.06
CA LEU A 270 5.30 17.59 29.36
C LEU A 270 5.33 16.24 30.11
N LEU A 271 5.09 15.13 29.42
CA LEU A 271 5.13 13.79 30.00
C LEU A 271 6.54 13.39 30.47
N ALA A 272 7.58 13.69 29.68
CA ALA A 272 8.98 13.40 29.99
C ALA A 272 9.56 14.32 31.07
N GLY A 273 8.97 15.50 31.25
CA GLY A 273 9.44 16.54 32.17
C GLY A 273 8.46 16.75 33.32
N GLY A 274 7.55 17.72 33.14
CA GLY A 274 6.66 18.23 34.19
C GLY A 274 5.77 17.19 34.86
N LEU A 275 5.45 16.09 34.17
CA LEU A 275 4.64 14.99 34.69
C LEU A 275 5.42 13.69 34.89
N LYS A 276 6.75 13.68 34.73
CA LYS A 276 7.58 12.47 34.85
C LYS A 276 7.38 11.75 36.18
N GLY A 277 7.33 12.50 37.28
CA GLY A 277 7.11 11.94 38.62
C GLY A 277 5.74 11.27 38.77
N VAL A 278 4.69 11.90 38.20
CA VAL A 278 3.32 11.35 38.20
C VAL A 278 3.27 10.08 37.36
N ALA A 279 3.82 10.14 36.15
CA ALA A 279 3.81 9.02 35.21
C ALA A 279 4.63 7.82 35.74
N ASN A 280 5.77 8.07 36.40
CA ASN A 280 6.51 7.03 37.12
C ASN A 280 5.73 6.44 38.29
N PHE A 281 5.05 7.28 39.09
CA PHE A 281 4.26 6.83 40.24
C PHE A 281 3.12 5.89 39.83
N PHE A 282 2.45 6.18 38.71
CA PHE A 282 1.39 5.33 38.16
C PHE A 282 1.92 4.24 37.19
N GLY A 283 3.23 4.15 36.97
CA GLY A 283 3.84 3.13 36.12
C GLY A 283 3.49 3.25 34.63
N THR A 284 3.18 4.46 34.15
CA THR A 284 2.80 4.73 32.75
C THR A 284 4.00 5.07 31.86
N LEU A 285 5.17 5.32 32.45
CA LEU A 285 6.45 5.39 31.73
C LEU A 285 7.10 4.02 31.63
N HIS A 286 7.68 3.77 30.46
CA HIS A 286 8.38 2.54 30.15
C HIS A 286 9.71 2.87 29.51
N ASP A 287 10.69 2.02 29.74
CA ASP A 287 12.00 2.13 29.11
C ASP A 287 12.13 1.12 27.98
N ILE A 288 12.98 1.47 27.01
CA ILE A 288 13.42 0.62 25.92
C ILE A 288 14.95 0.70 25.81
N PRO A 289 15.66 -0.38 25.42
CA PRO A 289 17.10 -0.32 25.22
C PRO A 289 17.51 0.69 24.14
N ARG A 290 18.40 1.62 24.49
CA ARG A 290 19.03 2.54 23.55
C ARG A 290 20.17 1.82 22.85
N VAL A 291 19.96 1.46 21.60
CA VAL A 291 20.95 0.70 20.81
C VAL A 291 21.51 1.55 19.69
N ASP A 292 22.83 1.55 19.54
CA ASP A 292 23.53 2.30 18.49
C ASP A 292 24.80 1.58 18.04
N VAL A 293 25.45 2.09 16.98
CA VAL A 293 26.75 1.61 16.53
C VAL A 293 27.84 2.44 17.21
N CYS A 294 28.75 1.78 17.92
CA CYS A 294 29.85 2.43 18.62
C CYS A 294 31.21 1.91 18.14
N ASP A 295 32.23 2.76 18.25
CA ASP A 295 33.63 2.38 18.10
C ASP A 295 34.13 1.54 19.29
N LEU A 296 35.40 1.13 19.26
CA LEU A 296 36.02 0.37 20.35
C LEU A 296 36.11 1.15 21.67
N ASP A 297 36.13 2.48 21.61
CA ASP A 297 36.19 3.38 22.75
C ASP A 297 34.79 3.68 23.34
N GLY A 298 33.74 3.19 22.70
CA GLY A 298 32.35 3.34 23.14
C GLY A 298 31.64 4.59 22.61
N ASN A 299 32.27 5.37 21.73
CA ASN A 299 31.66 6.54 21.12
C ASN A 299 30.73 6.13 19.98
N VAL A 300 29.58 6.82 19.86
CA VAL A 300 28.64 6.59 18.76
C VAL A 300 29.26 7.05 17.45
N VAL A 301 29.28 6.15 16.47
CA VAL A 301 29.84 6.40 15.14
C VAL A 301 28.86 7.23 14.32
N SER A 302 29.33 8.33 13.72
CA SER A 302 28.51 9.13 12.82
C SER A 302 28.33 8.40 11.48
N GLU A 303 27.19 8.61 10.81
CA GLU A 303 27.04 8.16 9.42
C GLU A 303 28.03 8.87 8.49
N ASP A 304 28.56 10.03 8.90
CA ASP A 304 29.56 10.78 8.17
C ASP A 304 30.98 10.22 8.28
N ASP A 305 31.23 9.31 9.23
CA ASP A 305 32.52 8.63 9.39
C ASP A 305 32.63 7.38 8.48
N LEU A 306 31.56 7.05 7.76
CA LEU A 306 31.48 5.90 6.87
C LEU A 306 32.10 6.20 5.50
N ALA A 307 32.73 5.18 4.89
CA ALA A 307 33.36 5.27 3.57
C ALA A 307 32.42 5.89 2.50
N PRO A 308 32.92 6.82 1.65
CA PRO A 308 32.10 7.56 0.69
C PRO A 308 31.51 6.68 -0.44
N ILE A 309 30.47 7.20 -1.09
CA ILE A 309 29.68 6.54 -2.15
C ILE A 309 30.36 6.73 -3.51
N ASP A 310 30.95 5.68 -4.09
CA ASP A 310 31.36 5.75 -5.50
C ASP A 310 30.34 5.07 -6.45
N ASP A 311 29.58 4.07 -5.98
CA ASP A 311 28.40 3.52 -6.67
C ASP A 311 27.65 2.56 -5.73
N PRO A 312 26.43 2.85 -5.22
CA PRO A 312 25.83 1.98 -4.22
C PRO A 312 25.31 0.68 -4.85
N PRO A 313 25.85 -0.50 -4.50
CA PRO A 313 25.32 -1.77 -4.98
C PRO A 313 23.88 -2.02 -4.51
N VAL A 314 23.44 -1.31 -3.47
CA VAL A 314 22.12 -1.43 -2.85
C VAL A 314 21.50 -0.03 -2.67
N THR A 315 20.25 0.14 -3.08
CA THR A 315 19.41 1.27 -2.70
C THR A 315 18.23 0.76 -1.88
N ALA A 316 18.02 1.30 -0.69
CA ALA A 316 16.87 1.00 0.17
C ALA A 316 15.77 2.04 -0.04
N LEU A 317 14.52 1.60 -0.17
CA LEU A 317 13.33 2.40 -0.40
C LEU A 317 12.28 2.10 0.64
N GLY A 318 11.67 3.11 1.26
CA GLY A 318 10.34 2.91 1.85
C GLY A 318 9.78 4.07 2.67
N THR A 319 9.39 3.80 3.90
CA THR A 319 8.44 4.62 4.68
C THR A 319 9.11 5.30 5.88
N SER A 320 8.32 5.86 6.79
CA SER A 320 8.85 6.41 8.05
C SER A 320 9.65 5.39 8.88
N PHE A 321 9.45 4.08 8.68
CA PHE A 321 10.29 3.02 9.26
C PHE A 321 11.77 3.14 8.84
N SER A 322 12.05 3.47 7.58
CA SER A 322 13.41 3.70 7.09
C SER A 322 14.05 4.97 7.64
N GLY A 323 13.24 5.95 8.06
CA GLY A 323 13.71 7.22 8.62
C GLY A 323 13.84 7.23 10.14
N THR A 324 13.62 6.10 10.80
CA THR A 324 13.57 6.00 12.27
C THR A 324 14.48 4.88 12.77
N SER A 325 14.66 4.82 14.10
CA SER A 325 15.34 3.71 14.78
C SER A 325 16.74 3.39 14.26
N ARG A 326 17.45 4.41 13.75
CA ARG A 326 18.84 4.32 13.27
C ARG A 326 19.04 3.29 12.14
N TYR A 327 17.98 2.96 11.40
CA TYR A 327 18.00 1.91 10.38
C TYR A 327 19.09 2.12 9.32
N GLY A 328 19.25 3.33 8.78
CA GLY A 328 20.29 3.65 7.81
C GLY A 328 21.72 3.40 8.32
N ARG A 329 21.97 3.76 9.59
CA ARG A 329 23.24 3.51 10.27
C ARG A 329 23.53 2.02 10.45
N PHE A 330 22.55 1.23 10.91
CA PHE A 330 22.74 -0.22 11.04
C PHE A 330 22.98 -0.88 9.69
N LEU A 331 22.25 -0.47 8.66
CA LEU A 331 22.41 -1.00 7.31
C LEU A 331 23.79 -0.69 6.75
N SER A 332 24.30 0.52 7.02
CA SER A 332 25.63 0.93 6.57
C SER A 332 26.75 0.28 7.37
N HIS A 333 26.58 0.12 8.70
CA HIS A 333 27.50 -0.62 9.55
C HIS A 333 27.67 -2.07 9.08
N HIS A 334 26.56 -2.81 8.91
CA HIS A 334 26.60 -4.21 8.50
C HIS A 334 27.08 -4.44 7.06
N SER A 335 27.22 -3.37 6.27
CA SER A 335 27.69 -3.45 4.90
C SER A 335 29.03 -2.76 4.63
N ASN A 336 29.67 -2.22 5.67
CA ASN A 336 30.92 -1.46 5.62
C ASN A 336 30.90 -0.33 4.57
N ARG A 337 29.71 0.19 4.22
CA ARG A 337 29.50 1.15 3.12
C ARG A 337 28.26 1.98 3.36
N ARG A 338 28.25 3.23 2.90
CA ARG A 338 27.03 4.05 2.92
C ARG A 338 25.98 3.49 1.96
N ILE A 339 24.82 3.13 2.50
CA ILE A 339 23.68 2.66 1.71
C ILE A 339 22.72 3.82 1.46
N ARG A 340 22.32 4.01 0.20
CA ARG A 340 21.35 5.04 -0.14
C ARG A 340 19.97 4.62 0.36
N VAL A 341 19.50 5.26 1.43
CA VAL A 341 18.14 5.08 1.96
C VAL A 341 17.25 6.24 1.47
N LEU A 342 16.22 5.92 0.70
CA LEU A 342 15.21 6.87 0.24
C LEU A 342 13.89 6.54 0.94
N TYR A 343 13.34 7.51 1.68
CA TYR A 343 12.06 7.32 2.35
C TYR A 343 11.19 8.57 2.28
N VAL A 344 9.87 8.35 2.36
CA VAL A 344 8.87 9.43 2.44
C VAL A 344 7.93 9.13 3.60
N ALA A 345 8.05 9.88 4.69
CA ALA A 345 7.15 9.76 5.83
C ALA A 345 5.72 10.14 5.43
N GLY A 346 4.74 9.28 5.74
CA GLY A 346 3.35 9.45 5.32
C GLY A 346 3.08 9.22 3.81
N GLY A 347 4.11 8.87 3.02
CA GLY A 347 3.98 8.62 1.58
C GLY A 347 3.44 7.25 1.18
N GLY A 348 3.06 6.42 2.16
CA GLY A 348 2.67 5.02 1.94
C GLY A 348 3.79 4.18 1.32
N ALA A 349 3.45 2.99 0.83
CA ALA A 349 4.43 2.07 0.22
C ALA A 349 5.11 2.64 -1.04
N MET A 350 4.43 3.54 -1.78
CA MET A 350 4.90 4.04 -3.08
C MET A 350 5.69 5.35 -3.02
N GLY A 351 5.62 6.11 -1.93
CA GLY A 351 6.22 7.46 -1.87
C GLY A 351 7.73 7.47 -2.16
N SER A 352 8.49 6.51 -1.62
CA SER A 352 9.93 6.38 -1.90
C SER A 352 10.25 5.89 -3.30
N VAL A 353 9.38 5.06 -3.88
CA VAL A 353 9.49 4.59 -5.26
C VAL A 353 9.31 5.78 -6.21
N GLU A 354 8.30 6.62 -6.00
CA GLU A 354 8.10 7.87 -6.74
C GLU A 354 9.29 8.83 -6.58
N LEU A 355 9.86 8.91 -5.38
CA LEU A 355 11.05 9.70 -5.11
C LEU A 355 12.27 9.19 -5.87
N LEU A 356 12.47 7.86 -5.90
CA LEU A 356 13.53 7.22 -6.68
C LEU A 356 13.39 7.57 -8.16
N ILE A 357 12.18 7.46 -8.71
CA ILE A 357 11.91 7.82 -10.10
C ILE A 357 12.31 9.28 -10.33
N ARG A 358 11.79 10.22 -9.55
CA ARG A 358 12.07 11.65 -9.73
C ARG A 358 13.55 12.01 -9.60
N ARG A 359 14.29 11.36 -8.69
CA ARG A 359 15.70 11.69 -8.37
C ARG A 359 16.73 10.81 -9.09
N GLY A 360 16.28 9.71 -9.68
CA GLY A 360 17.11 8.63 -10.22
C GLY A 360 17.23 8.64 -11.75
N LEU A 361 16.40 9.41 -12.45
CA LEU A 361 16.48 9.55 -13.91
C LEU A 361 17.89 9.99 -14.34
N GLY A 362 18.52 9.23 -15.23
CA GLY A 362 19.87 9.50 -15.76
C GLY A 362 21.04 9.14 -14.84
N LYS A 363 20.78 8.49 -13.69
CA LYS A 363 21.82 7.96 -12.79
C LYS A 363 22.07 6.47 -13.05
N PRO A 364 23.27 5.94 -12.74
CA PRO A 364 23.51 4.49 -12.80
C PRO A 364 22.48 3.72 -11.97
N LEU A 365 22.01 2.60 -12.52
CA LEU A 365 21.05 1.72 -11.88
C LEU A 365 21.72 0.92 -10.75
N PRO A 366 21.07 0.74 -9.59
CA PRO A 366 21.62 -0.07 -8.51
C PRO A 366 21.55 -1.57 -8.85
N LYS A 367 22.49 -2.37 -8.30
CA LYS A 367 22.43 -3.84 -8.44
C LYS A 367 21.29 -4.47 -7.62
N TRP A 368 20.96 -3.85 -6.49
CA TRP A 368 19.89 -4.25 -5.59
C TRP A 368 18.98 -3.08 -5.27
N LEU A 369 17.68 -3.33 -5.33
CA LEU A 369 16.66 -2.49 -4.74
C LEU A 369 16.04 -3.21 -3.56
N VAL A 370 16.16 -2.64 -2.36
CA VAL A 370 15.52 -3.14 -1.14
C VAL A 370 14.31 -2.27 -0.87
N TRP A 371 13.11 -2.84 -0.79
CA TRP A 371 11.88 -2.09 -0.62
C TRP A 371 11.12 -2.57 0.59
N GLU A 372 11.04 -1.76 1.64
CA GLU A 372 10.23 -2.05 2.81
C GLU A 372 8.92 -1.26 2.82
N PHE A 373 7.86 -1.91 3.34
CA PHE A 373 6.58 -1.27 3.54
C PHE A 373 5.77 -1.98 4.64
N PRO A 374 5.00 -1.25 5.46
CA PRO A 374 4.03 -1.85 6.38
C PRO A 374 2.91 -2.56 5.62
N ILE A 375 2.52 -3.74 6.10
CA ILE A 375 1.40 -4.51 5.52
C ILE A 375 0.07 -3.74 5.53
N THR A 376 -0.09 -2.82 6.50
CA THR A 376 -1.25 -1.93 6.63
C THR A 376 -1.40 -0.92 5.48
N GLU A 377 -0.32 -0.64 4.74
CA GLU A 377 -0.33 0.28 3.60
C GLU A 377 -0.71 -0.42 2.29
N ILE A 378 -0.39 -1.71 2.15
CA ILE A 378 -0.43 -2.40 0.86
C ILE A 378 -1.69 -3.24 0.62
N ILE A 379 -2.25 -3.82 1.67
CA ILE A 379 -3.44 -4.70 1.54
C ILE A 379 -4.74 -3.92 1.27
N PRO A 380 -5.01 -2.74 1.88
CA PRO A 380 -6.25 -2.03 1.64
C PRO A 380 -6.21 -1.17 0.37
N ARG A 381 -5.04 -0.97 -0.25
CA ARG A 381 -4.84 -0.10 -1.42
C ARG A 381 -4.07 -0.85 -2.51
N PRO A 382 -4.66 -1.08 -3.70
CA PRO A 382 -3.91 -1.65 -4.81
C PRO A 382 -2.69 -0.79 -5.12
N VAL A 383 -1.50 -1.40 -5.14
CA VAL A 383 -0.27 -0.71 -5.50
C VAL A 383 -0.28 -0.37 -6.98
N SER A 384 -0.13 0.91 -7.31
CA SER A 384 0.11 1.38 -8.67
C SER A 384 1.59 1.69 -8.82
N PHE A 385 2.27 1.05 -9.77
CA PHE A 385 3.69 1.31 -10.08
C PHE A 385 3.89 2.49 -11.05
N GLU A 386 3.00 3.47 -10.99
CA GLU A 386 3.01 4.63 -11.88
C GLU A 386 4.36 5.37 -11.83
N GLY A 387 5.02 5.47 -12.99
CA GLY A 387 6.29 6.20 -13.16
C GLY A 387 7.53 5.33 -13.05
N ILE A 388 7.44 4.09 -12.55
CA ILE A 388 8.62 3.21 -12.51
C ILE A 388 9.14 2.93 -13.92
N GLU A 389 8.24 2.95 -14.91
CA GLU A 389 8.60 2.76 -16.29
C GLU A 389 9.47 3.90 -16.84
N GLU A 390 9.24 5.14 -16.41
CA GLU A 390 10.10 6.28 -16.77
C GLU A 390 11.51 6.07 -16.21
N TYR A 391 11.62 5.59 -14.97
CA TYR A 391 12.90 5.24 -14.36
C TYR A 391 13.60 4.09 -15.11
N ILE A 392 12.87 3.02 -15.41
CA ILE A 392 13.35 1.86 -16.17
C ILE A 392 13.84 2.29 -17.56
N ALA A 393 13.04 3.07 -18.28
CA ALA A 393 13.40 3.58 -19.61
C ALA A 393 14.64 4.47 -19.54
N SER A 394 14.75 5.34 -18.51
CA SER A 394 15.90 6.23 -18.33
C SER A 394 17.21 5.51 -18.01
N GLY A 395 17.15 4.34 -17.37
CA GLY A 395 18.33 3.55 -17.00
C GLY A 395 18.99 2.82 -18.18
N THR A 396 18.33 2.81 -19.35
CA THR A 396 18.84 2.17 -20.58
C THR A 396 19.51 3.12 -21.56
N SER A 397 19.67 4.41 -21.23
CA SER A 397 20.27 5.41 -22.13
C SER A 397 21.49 6.10 -21.50
N PRO A 398 22.62 6.24 -22.23
CA PRO A 398 23.78 6.98 -21.74
C PRO A 398 23.45 8.46 -21.44
N ARG A 399 24.19 9.00 -20.47
CA ARG A 399 24.16 10.35 -19.90
C ARG A 399 23.81 11.45 -20.91
N ASN A 400 22.74 12.20 -20.61
CA ASN A 400 22.36 13.56 -21.09
C ASN A 400 20.98 13.70 -21.76
N VAL A 401 19.96 12.99 -21.27
CA VAL A 401 18.56 13.32 -21.60
C VAL A 401 17.83 13.70 -20.33
N SER A 402 17.59 15.01 -20.15
CA SER A 402 16.61 15.48 -19.15
C SER A 402 15.23 15.01 -19.59
N PRO A 403 14.50 14.23 -18.77
CA PRO A 403 13.12 13.90 -19.06
C PRO A 403 12.33 15.20 -19.15
N LEU A 404 11.64 15.41 -20.28
CA LEU A 404 10.66 16.49 -20.37
C LEU A 404 9.69 16.29 -19.20
N PRO A 405 9.38 17.34 -18.41
CA PRO A 405 8.46 17.19 -17.30
C PRO A 405 7.17 16.57 -17.83
N ALA A 406 6.83 15.38 -17.31
CA ALA A 406 5.58 14.73 -17.60
C ALA A 406 4.47 15.74 -17.27
N PRO A 407 3.73 16.25 -18.26
CA PRO A 407 2.67 17.19 -17.98
C PRO A 407 1.65 16.47 -17.10
N ALA A 408 1.25 17.09 -15.97
CA ALA A 408 0.11 16.64 -15.19
C ALA A 408 -1.03 16.30 -16.15
N ALA A 409 -1.59 15.09 -16.04
CA ALA A 409 -2.56 14.51 -16.96
C ALA A 409 -3.83 15.36 -17.09
N ARG A 410 -3.75 16.48 -17.81
CA ARG A 410 -4.89 17.25 -18.30
C ARG A 410 -5.42 16.56 -19.53
N ARG A 411 -6.74 16.65 -19.74
CA ARG A 411 -7.43 16.22 -20.96
C ARG A 411 -6.61 16.64 -22.18
N ILE A 412 -5.89 15.68 -22.77
CA ILE A 412 -5.10 15.96 -23.95
C ILE A 412 -6.15 16.13 -25.07
N ILE A 413 -6.15 17.25 -25.82
CA ILE A 413 -7.00 17.52 -27.02
C ILE A 413 -6.08 17.58 -28.25
N GLY A 414 -6.37 16.86 -29.34
CA GLY A 414 -5.41 16.55 -30.40
C GLY A 414 -6.04 15.76 -31.55
N GLU A 415 -5.40 15.74 -32.71
CA GLU A 415 -5.92 15.11 -33.92
C GLU A 415 -5.95 13.59 -33.77
N CYS A 416 -7.10 12.98 -34.07
CA CYS A 416 -7.27 11.53 -34.03
C CYS A 416 -7.00 10.96 -35.43
N ARG A 417 -5.92 10.18 -35.57
CA ARG A 417 -5.54 9.45 -36.78
C ARG A 417 -5.38 7.96 -36.46
N ARG A 418 -5.39 7.09 -37.46
CA ARG A 418 -5.14 5.65 -37.27
C ARG A 418 -3.63 5.40 -37.18
N LEU A 419 -3.18 4.62 -36.19
CA LEU A 419 -1.81 4.12 -36.15
C LEU A 419 -1.62 3.09 -37.25
N SER A 420 -0.76 3.41 -38.21
CA SER A 420 -0.29 2.48 -39.24
C SER A 420 1.22 2.56 -39.34
N ILE A 421 1.83 1.58 -40.00
CA ILE A 421 3.24 1.66 -40.35
C ILE A 421 3.40 2.82 -41.33
N GLY A 422 4.45 3.64 -41.15
CA GLY A 422 4.70 4.80 -42.01
C GLY A 422 5.39 5.96 -41.31
N ARG A 423 5.58 7.03 -42.07
CA ARG A 423 6.24 8.26 -41.65
C ARG A 423 5.21 9.32 -41.28
N TYR A 424 5.41 9.97 -40.13
CA TYR A 424 4.51 10.94 -39.53
C TYR A 424 5.27 12.18 -39.10
N ASP A 425 4.81 13.35 -39.53
CA ASP A 425 5.30 14.63 -39.00
C ASP A 425 4.53 14.98 -37.72
N LEU A 426 5.25 14.91 -36.60
CA LEU A 426 4.73 15.29 -35.28
C LEU A 426 4.77 16.81 -35.15
N GLY A 427 3.59 17.43 -35.29
CA GLY A 427 3.39 18.87 -35.16
C GLY A 427 3.32 19.35 -33.70
N PRO A 428 2.99 20.64 -33.48
CA PRO A 428 2.87 21.23 -32.14
C PRO A 428 1.68 20.68 -31.33
N ARG A 429 0.69 20.09 -31.99
CA ARG A 429 -0.44 19.42 -31.35
C ARG A 429 -0.14 17.94 -31.18
N PRO A 430 -0.48 17.32 -30.03
CA PRO A 430 -0.26 15.89 -29.84
C PRO A 430 -1.03 15.09 -30.89
N TRP A 431 -0.31 14.27 -31.65
CA TRP A 431 -0.89 13.31 -32.57
C TRP A 431 -1.48 12.16 -31.74
N ARG A 432 -2.69 11.68 -32.05
CA ARG A 432 -3.33 10.61 -31.28
C ARG A 432 -3.96 9.55 -32.13
N THR A 433 -4.08 8.37 -31.53
CA THR A 433 -4.81 7.25 -32.10
C THR A 433 -5.43 6.41 -30.99
N ASP A 434 -6.65 5.94 -31.22
CA ASP A 434 -7.22 4.92 -30.35
C ASP A 434 -6.69 3.55 -30.82
N VAL A 435 -5.98 2.88 -29.94
CA VAL A 435 -5.47 1.52 -30.15
C VAL A 435 -6.42 0.56 -29.43
N GLY A 436 -6.85 -0.49 -30.11
CA GLY A 436 -7.51 -1.60 -29.42
C GLY A 436 -9.02 -1.44 -29.21
N ALA A 437 -9.77 -1.08 -30.25
CA ALA A 437 -11.17 -1.53 -30.35
C ALA A 437 -11.31 -3.08 -30.30
N HIS A 438 -10.20 -3.80 -30.45
CA HIS A 438 -10.12 -5.24 -30.63
C HIS A 438 -9.17 -5.93 -29.62
N LEU A 439 -8.74 -5.28 -28.53
CA LEU A 439 -7.89 -5.90 -27.51
C LEU A 439 -8.40 -5.56 -26.11
N VAL A 440 -8.64 -6.60 -25.31
CA VAL A 440 -8.89 -6.52 -23.87
C VAL A 440 -7.68 -7.09 -23.16
N HIS A 441 -7.16 -6.36 -22.17
CA HIS A 441 -5.93 -6.70 -21.46
C HIS A 441 -6.15 -6.67 -19.93
N PRO A 442 -5.30 -7.36 -19.16
CA PRO A 442 -5.44 -7.43 -17.69
C PRO A 442 -5.20 -6.08 -16.98
N GLY A 443 -4.48 -5.15 -17.61
CA GLY A 443 -4.24 -3.81 -17.05
C GLY A 443 -3.16 -3.80 -15.96
N ASP A 444 -2.43 -4.90 -15.82
CA ASP A 444 -1.35 -5.13 -14.88
C ASP A 444 0.04 -5.06 -15.53
N GLY A 445 0.10 -4.73 -16.83
CA GLY A 445 1.35 -4.60 -17.56
C GLY A 445 2.04 -5.91 -17.94
N THR A 446 1.36 -7.06 -17.82
CA THR A 446 1.80 -8.36 -18.38
C THR A 446 1.91 -8.31 -19.91
N ILE A 447 1.14 -7.41 -20.53
CA ILE A 447 1.13 -7.15 -21.97
C ILE A 447 1.64 -5.73 -22.20
N MET A 448 2.40 -5.57 -23.27
CA MET A 448 2.99 -4.32 -23.69
C MET A 448 2.79 -4.14 -25.20
N LEU A 449 2.77 -2.90 -25.64
CA LEU A 449 2.87 -2.54 -27.05
C LEU A 449 4.28 -2.05 -27.33
N ARG A 450 5.01 -2.77 -28.17
CA ARG A 450 6.31 -2.34 -28.68
C ARG A 450 6.12 -1.62 -29.99
N LEU A 451 6.54 -0.36 -30.05
CA LEU A 451 6.61 0.40 -31.28
C LEU A 451 8.05 0.38 -31.77
N HIS A 452 8.31 -0.19 -32.95
CA HIS A 452 9.62 -0.15 -33.60
C HIS A 452 9.67 0.99 -34.61
N GLY A 453 10.76 1.73 -34.61
CA GLY A 453 10.94 2.84 -35.52
C GLY A 453 12.02 3.79 -35.08
N SER A 454 12.01 4.97 -35.65
CA SER A 454 12.89 6.06 -35.25
C SER A 454 12.11 7.35 -35.08
N VAL A 455 12.51 8.16 -34.12
CA VAL A 455 12.06 9.55 -34.00
C VAL A 455 13.24 10.46 -34.29
N SER A 456 13.07 11.46 -35.16
CA SER A 456 14.19 12.35 -35.55
C SER A 456 14.68 13.22 -34.38
N ARG A 457 13.87 13.36 -33.34
CA ARG A 457 14.15 14.06 -32.07
C ARG A 457 13.46 13.31 -30.94
N ALA A 458 13.87 13.57 -29.70
CA ALA A 458 13.22 12.98 -28.53
C ALA A 458 11.71 13.26 -28.54
N ALA A 459 10.92 12.19 -28.40
CA ALA A 459 9.47 12.23 -28.32
C ALA A 459 9.00 11.64 -26.99
N VAL A 460 7.77 11.93 -26.62
CA VAL A 460 7.07 11.31 -25.50
C VAL A 460 5.85 10.60 -26.05
N VAL A 461 5.78 9.30 -25.81
CA VAL A 461 4.63 8.47 -26.14
C VAL A 461 3.75 8.35 -24.91
N ILE A 462 2.47 8.65 -25.05
CA ILE A 462 1.50 8.63 -23.97
C ILE A 462 0.51 7.51 -24.25
N VAL A 463 0.33 6.60 -23.31
CA VAL A 463 -0.57 5.45 -23.43
C VAL A 463 -1.64 5.47 -22.34
N GLY A 464 -2.90 5.31 -22.71
CA GLY A 464 -4.05 5.25 -21.80
C GLY A 464 -5.03 6.43 -21.95
N ARG A 465 -6.01 6.53 -21.05
CA ARG A 465 -7.05 7.59 -21.07
C ARG A 465 -7.26 8.21 -19.69
N GLY A 466 -7.51 9.53 -19.66
CA GLY A 466 -7.82 10.25 -18.42
C GLY A 466 -6.69 10.14 -17.40
N ALA A 467 -7.04 9.83 -16.14
CA ALA A 467 -6.09 9.64 -15.04
C ALA A 467 -5.21 8.37 -15.20
N ALA A 468 -5.57 7.44 -16.08
CA ALA A 468 -4.79 6.24 -16.37
C ALA A 468 -3.77 6.41 -17.51
N ALA A 469 -3.65 7.61 -18.09
CA ALA A 469 -2.65 7.86 -19.11
C ALA A 469 -1.23 7.86 -18.50
N ARG A 470 -0.27 7.25 -19.18
CA ARG A 470 1.14 7.10 -18.79
C ARG A 470 2.04 7.61 -19.89
N SER A 471 3.13 8.29 -19.54
CA SER A 471 4.08 8.85 -20.51
C SER A 471 5.36 8.03 -20.54
N PHE A 472 5.93 7.86 -21.73
CA PHE A 472 7.13 7.08 -21.98
C PHE A 472 8.04 7.90 -22.90
N PRO A 473 9.28 8.21 -22.48
CA PRO A 473 10.23 8.85 -23.36
C PRO A 473 10.63 7.89 -24.48
N TRP A 474 10.71 8.41 -25.71
CA TRP A 474 11.31 7.74 -26.86
C TRP A 474 12.48 8.61 -27.37
N PRO A 475 13.72 8.29 -26.98
CA PRO A 475 14.91 8.96 -27.46
C PRO A 475 15.14 8.73 -28.96
N ALA A 476 15.82 9.67 -29.64
CA ALA A 476 16.05 9.59 -31.09
C ALA A 476 16.99 8.44 -31.51
N ASP A 477 17.87 8.03 -30.61
CA ASP A 477 18.86 6.97 -30.78
C ASP A 477 18.32 5.56 -30.44
N VAL A 478 17.10 5.45 -29.92
CA VAL A 478 16.51 4.17 -29.53
C VAL A 478 15.52 3.69 -30.60
N GLY A 479 15.78 2.50 -31.16
CA GLY A 479 15.00 1.94 -32.28
C GLY A 479 13.61 1.38 -31.93
N HIS A 480 13.22 1.41 -30.65
CA HIS A 480 11.89 1.00 -30.21
C HIS A 480 11.49 1.62 -28.86
N VAL A 481 10.21 1.57 -28.53
CA VAL A 481 9.70 1.90 -27.19
C VAL A 481 8.66 0.87 -26.75
N ASP A 482 8.75 0.44 -25.50
CA ASP A 482 7.83 -0.50 -24.88
C ASP A 482 6.80 0.23 -24.03
N LEU A 483 5.52 -0.01 -24.32
CA LEU A 483 4.40 0.69 -23.73
C LEU A 483 3.52 -0.32 -22.98
N PRO A 484 3.76 -0.55 -21.68
CA PRO A 484 2.96 -1.47 -20.89
C PRO A 484 1.50 -1.06 -20.77
N LEU A 485 0.62 -2.06 -20.86
CA LEU A 485 -0.82 -1.87 -20.79
C LEU A 485 -1.27 -1.87 -19.33
N MET A 486 -1.30 -0.67 -18.75
CA MET A 486 -1.60 -0.43 -17.33
C MET A 486 -2.94 0.29 -17.14
N GLY A 487 -3.69 -0.08 -16.10
CA GLY A 487 -4.90 0.62 -15.65
C GLY A 487 -6.19 0.23 -16.38
N GLY A 488 -7.31 0.44 -15.67
CA GLY A 488 -8.69 0.31 -16.18
C GLY A 488 -9.37 -1.05 -15.91
N PRO A 489 -10.72 -1.08 -15.74
CA PRO A 489 -11.47 -2.33 -15.94
C PRO A 489 -11.30 -2.80 -17.38
N LEU A 490 -11.57 -4.08 -17.64
CA LEU A 490 -11.34 -4.81 -18.91
C LEU A 490 -11.79 -4.13 -20.22
N THR A 491 -12.43 -2.95 -20.22
CA THR A 491 -13.02 -2.34 -21.43
C THR A 491 -13.23 -0.84 -21.42
N GLU A 492 -12.20 -0.06 -21.68
CA GLU A 492 -12.37 1.12 -22.53
C GLU A 492 -11.13 1.23 -23.42
N GLY A 493 -11.32 1.29 -24.74
CA GLY A 493 -10.21 1.35 -25.70
C GLY A 493 -9.14 2.35 -25.27
N TRP A 494 -7.88 1.95 -25.38
CA TRP A 494 -6.74 2.69 -24.89
C TRP A 494 -6.21 3.59 -26.00
N ARG A 495 -5.55 4.69 -25.63
CA ARG A 495 -5.13 5.71 -26.59
C ARG A 495 -3.63 5.81 -26.57
N VAL A 496 -3.01 5.83 -27.75
CA VAL A 496 -1.60 6.18 -27.90
C VAL A 496 -1.55 7.60 -28.45
N ALA A 497 -0.72 8.45 -27.84
CA ALA A 497 -0.49 9.81 -28.29
C ALA A 497 1.01 10.12 -28.33
N PHE A 498 1.44 10.91 -29.29
CA PHE A 498 2.83 11.36 -29.40
C PHE A 498 2.89 12.85 -29.13
N ARG A 499 3.85 13.26 -28.30
CA ARG A 499 4.19 14.65 -28.04
C ARG A 499 5.68 14.84 -28.26
N SER A 500 6.04 15.85 -29.04
CA SER A 500 7.43 16.17 -29.36
C SER A 500 7.60 17.67 -29.52
N THR A 501 8.85 18.12 -29.66
CA THR A 501 9.10 19.44 -30.25
C THR A 501 8.56 19.50 -31.68
N PRO A 502 8.09 20.66 -32.17
CA PRO A 502 7.63 20.81 -33.55
C PRO A 502 8.68 20.35 -34.57
N GLY A 503 8.23 19.65 -35.62
CA GLY A 503 9.09 19.16 -36.71
C GLY A 503 9.82 17.85 -36.39
N CYS A 504 9.42 17.14 -35.33
CA CYS A 504 9.88 15.76 -35.11
C CYS A 504 9.20 14.84 -36.13
N VAL A 505 9.95 13.92 -36.70
CA VAL A 505 9.47 12.92 -37.66
C VAL A 505 9.48 11.58 -36.95
N LEU A 506 8.33 10.92 -36.85
CA LEU A 506 8.20 9.52 -36.44
C LEU A 506 8.19 8.66 -37.69
N ASP A 507 9.13 7.72 -37.81
CA ASP A 507 9.11 6.67 -38.83
C ASP A 507 8.83 5.33 -38.14
N LEU A 508 7.55 4.96 -38.11
CA LEU A 508 7.07 3.75 -37.43
C LEU A 508 7.16 2.56 -38.40
N LYS A 509 8.01 1.59 -38.09
CA LYS A 509 8.31 0.43 -38.93
C LYS A 509 7.47 -0.80 -38.59
N LYS A 510 7.25 -1.05 -37.31
CA LYS A 510 6.53 -2.23 -36.82
C LYS A 510 5.82 -1.89 -35.51
N VAL A 511 4.65 -2.48 -35.31
CA VAL A 511 3.93 -2.46 -34.03
C VAL A 511 3.77 -3.91 -33.60
N GLU A 512 4.24 -4.25 -32.41
CA GLU A 512 4.24 -5.60 -31.89
C GLU A 512 3.61 -5.65 -30.51
N LEU A 513 2.82 -6.67 -30.26
CA LEU A 513 2.37 -6.97 -28.91
C LEU A 513 3.44 -7.83 -28.25
N VAL A 514 4.01 -7.35 -27.15
CA VAL A 514 5.03 -8.05 -26.38
C VAL A 514 4.42 -8.44 -25.04
N TRP A 515 4.79 -9.62 -24.54
CA TRP A 515 4.21 -10.17 -23.33
C TRP A 515 5.21 -11.05 -22.59
N ASP A 516 5.01 -11.18 -21.29
CA ASP A 516 5.87 -11.97 -20.39
C ASP A 516 5.38 -13.43 -20.24
N VAL A 517 4.73 -13.96 -21.28
CA VAL A 517 4.13 -15.30 -21.26
C VAL A 517 4.95 -16.30 -22.07
N ASP A 518 4.93 -17.56 -21.64
CA ASP A 518 5.61 -18.66 -22.31
C ASP A 518 4.69 -19.31 -23.34
N THR A 519 4.72 -18.77 -24.55
CA THR A 519 3.93 -19.27 -25.67
C THR A 519 4.33 -20.68 -26.12
N ARG A 520 5.51 -21.18 -25.74
CA ARG A 520 5.94 -22.54 -26.08
C ARG A 520 5.24 -23.61 -25.26
N ASN A 521 4.77 -23.24 -24.07
CA ASN A 521 4.06 -24.12 -23.14
C ASN A 521 2.55 -23.78 -23.08
N SER A 522 1.98 -23.34 -24.21
CA SER A 522 0.56 -23.01 -24.30
C SER A 522 -0.34 -24.24 -24.30
N THR A 523 -1.50 -24.15 -23.65
CA THR A 523 -2.57 -25.16 -23.77
C THR A 523 -3.73 -24.59 -24.56
N GLU A 524 -4.00 -25.16 -25.71
CA GLU A 524 -5.15 -24.79 -26.53
C GLU A 524 -6.46 -25.33 -25.91
N ALA A 525 -7.51 -24.52 -25.98
CA ALA A 525 -8.84 -24.91 -25.53
C ALA A 525 -9.64 -25.55 -26.65
N LYS A 526 -10.39 -26.60 -26.31
CA LYS A 526 -11.48 -27.10 -27.16
C LYS A 526 -12.65 -26.12 -27.09
N VAL A 527 -12.91 -25.45 -28.21
CA VAL A 527 -14.00 -24.46 -28.35
C VAL A 527 -15.33 -25.18 -28.61
N ALA A 528 -16.29 -25.07 -27.69
CA ALA A 528 -17.62 -25.64 -27.88
C ALA A 528 -18.49 -24.80 -28.83
N ALA A 529 -19.54 -25.41 -29.37
CA ALA A 529 -20.57 -24.69 -30.12
C ALA A 529 -21.31 -23.70 -29.19
N VAL A 530 -21.69 -22.55 -29.74
CA VAL A 530 -22.53 -21.57 -29.04
C VAL A 530 -23.88 -22.21 -28.73
N LYS A 531 -24.41 -22.04 -27.51
CA LYS A 531 -25.73 -22.50 -27.09
C LYS A 531 -26.65 -21.32 -26.82
N THR A 532 -27.95 -21.51 -26.96
CA THR A 532 -28.95 -20.52 -26.56
C THR A 532 -29.26 -20.74 -25.08
N GLU A 533 -29.23 -19.67 -24.28
CA GLU A 533 -29.54 -19.70 -22.84
C GLU A 533 -30.54 -18.58 -22.51
N GLY A 534 -31.81 -18.94 -22.33
CA GLY A 534 -32.88 -17.97 -22.09
C GLY A 534 -32.92 -16.88 -23.17
N PRO A 535 -32.90 -15.57 -22.81
CA PRO A 535 -32.87 -14.46 -23.77
C PRO A 535 -31.47 -14.21 -24.39
N GLY A 536 -30.49 -15.05 -24.09
CA GLY A 536 -29.10 -14.88 -24.48
C GLY A 536 -28.45 -16.15 -25.04
N PHE A 537 -27.13 -16.17 -24.99
CA PHE A 537 -26.31 -17.28 -25.44
C PHE A 537 -25.11 -17.51 -24.53
N SER A 538 -24.56 -18.72 -24.62
CA SER A 538 -23.30 -19.08 -23.98
C SER A 538 -22.36 -19.81 -24.93
N GLN A 539 -21.05 -19.70 -24.68
CA GLN A 539 -20.05 -20.53 -25.31
C GLN A 539 -19.02 -20.95 -24.28
N THR A 540 -18.72 -22.25 -24.23
CA THR A 540 -17.75 -22.82 -23.30
C THR A 540 -16.45 -23.16 -24.01
N LEU A 541 -15.33 -22.82 -23.38
CA LEU A 541 -13.96 -23.11 -23.83
C LEU A 541 -13.35 -24.08 -22.83
N HIS A 542 -13.05 -25.31 -23.25
CA HIS A 542 -12.54 -26.35 -22.37
C HIS A 542 -11.02 -26.47 -22.48
N PHE A 543 -10.30 -26.22 -21.40
CA PHE A 543 -8.86 -26.44 -21.34
C PHE A 543 -8.61 -27.90 -20.93
N GLY A 544 -7.77 -28.60 -21.68
CA GLY A 544 -7.37 -29.98 -21.41
C GLY A 544 -6.48 -30.08 -20.16
N GLU A 545 -5.59 -31.08 -20.10
CA GLU A 545 -4.52 -31.09 -19.09
C GLU A 545 -3.59 -29.90 -19.30
N ALA A 546 -3.68 -28.94 -18.39
CA ALA A 546 -2.80 -27.79 -18.39
C ALA A 546 -1.42 -28.20 -17.84
N PRO A 547 -0.31 -27.66 -18.37
CA PRO A 547 1.00 -27.76 -17.74
C PRO A 547 0.91 -27.19 -16.31
N LYS A 548 1.91 -27.49 -15.46
CA LYS A 548 2.03 -26.91 -14.12
C LYS A 548 1.94 -25.38 -14.22
N MET A 549 0.76 -24.83 -13.98
CA MET A 549 0.52 -23.41 -14.10
C MET A 549 1.27 -22.69 -12.99
N ASN A 550 1.99 -21.63 -13.34
CA ASN A 550 2.31 -20.60 -12.37
C ASN A 550 1.08 -19.69 -12.19
N ARG A 551 0.88 -19.15 -10.98
CA ARG A 551 -0.29 -18.33 -10.59
C ARG A 551 -0.45 -17.02 -11.37
N GLN A 552 0.34 -16.79 -12.41
CA GLN A 552 0.45 -15.51 -13.09
C GLN A 552 0.15 -15.60 -14.59
N GLY A 553 -0.19 -16.79 -15.11
CA GLY A 553 -0.52 -16.98 -16.51
C GLY A 553 -1.72 -16.16 -16.98
N VAL A 554 -2.01 -16.24 -18.28
CA VAL A 554 -3.15 -15.57 -18.91
C VAL A 554 -3.95 -16.54 -19.74
N VAL A 555 -5.27 -16.34 -19.78
CA VAL A 555 -6.15 -16.93 -20.77
C VAL A 555 -6.31 -15.93 -21.91
N THR A 556 -5.92 -16.35 -23.11
CA THR A 556 -6.19 -15.62 -24.35
C THR A 556 -7.43 -16.19 -25.02
N ILE A 557 -8.31 -15.35 -25.53
CA ILE A 557 -9.52 -15.76 -26.27
C ILE A 557 -9.61 -14.90 -27.53
N GLN A 558 -9.47 -15.54 -28.69
CA GLN A 558 -9.67 -14.91 -29.97
C GLN A 558 -11.17 -14.91 -30.29
N LEU A 559 -11.71 -13.71 -30.49
CA LEU A 559 -13.08 -13.45 -30.85
C LEU A 559 -13.16 -13.10 -32.34
N ASP A 560 -14.08 -13.77 -33.02
CA ASP A 560 -14.50 -13.48 -34.38
C ASP A 560 -15.98 -13.85 -34.49
N ALA A 561 -16.82 -12.93 -34.00
CA ALA A 561 -18.25 -13.07 -33.99
C ALA A 561 -18.80 -12.92 -35.41
N LYS A 562 -19.06 -14.03 -36.08
CA LYS A 562 -19.81 -14.07 -37.34
C LYS A 562 -21.29 -13.77 -37.04
N GLY A 563 -21.63 -12.48 -36.92
CA GLY A 563 -22.98 -11.96 -36.64
C GLY A 563 -22.99 -10.58 -35.96
N THR A 564 -24.17 -9.98 -35.81
CA THR A 564 -24.36 -8.72 -35.08
C THR A 564 -24.49 -8.97 -33.58
N PHE A 565 -23.42 -8.76 -32.83
CA PHE A 565 -23.44 -8.71 -31.36
C PHE A 565 -23.20 -7.27 -30.89
N ARG A 566 -24.02 -6.75 -29.96
CA ARG A 566 -23.95 -5.36 -29.45
C ARG A 566 -23.93 -5.24 -27.92
N ASN A 567 -24.07 -6.35 -27.18
CA ASN A 567 -24.20 -6.36 -25.72
C ASN A 567 -22.86 -6.59 -25.02
N ARG A 568 -22.83 -6.54 -23.68
CA ARG A 568 -21.62 -6.84 -22.89
C ARG A 568 -21.43 -8.34 -22.80
N LEU A 569 -20.24 -8.83 -23.13
CA LEU A 569 -19.87 -10.22 -22.93
C LEU A 569 -19.36 -10.40 -21.50
N ASN A 570 -20.00 -11.26 -20.72
CA ASN A 570 -19.49 -11.69 -19.43
C ASN A 570 -18.55 -12.86 -19.63
N VAL A 571 -17.42 -12.83 -18.94
CA VAL A 571 -16.45 -13.93 -18.97
C VAL A 571 -16.25 -14.46 -17.56
N ARG A 572 -16.51 -15.75 -17.41
CA ARG A 572 -16.30 -16.49 -16.18
C ARG A 572 -15.18 -17.51 -16.39
N LEU A 573 -14.19 -17.50 -15.51
CA LEU A 573 -13.19 -18.57 -15.44
C LEU A 573 -13.58 -19.55 -14.35
N GLU A 574 -13.52 -20.83 -14.66
CA GLU A 574 -13.81 -21.91 -13.72
C GLU A 574 -12.60 -22.83 -13.62
N GLY A 575 -12.14 -23.06 -12.39
CA GLY A 575 -11.06 -24.01 -12.13
C GLY A 575 -11.56 -25.45 -12.01
N ARG A 576 -10.63 -26.39 -11.87
CA ARG A 576 -10.91 -27.84 -11.76
C ARG A 576 -11.48 -28.32 -10.43
N ALA A 577 -11.22 -27.62 -9.33
CA ALA A 577 -11.76 -27.87 -7.99
C ALA A 577 -13.05 -27.07 -7.70
N GLY A 578 -13.58 -26.34 -8.69
CA GLY A 578 -14.86 -25.64 -8.63
C GLY A 578 -14.78 -24.16 -8.27
N THR A 579 -13.59 -23.55 -8.20
CA THR A 579 -13.48 -22.10 -8.00
C THR A 579 -13.98 -21.36 -9.23
N ILE A 580 -14.84 -20.37 -9.00
CA ILE A 580 -15.42 -19.53 -10.05
C ILE A 580 -14.98 -18.08 -9.87
N VAL A 581 -14.41 -17.51 -10.93
CA VAL A 581 -14.05 -16.09 -10.99
C VAL A 581 -14.87 -15.44 -12.09
N ASP A 582 -15.73 -14.50 -11.70
CA ASP A 582 -16.41 -13.61 -12.63
C ASP A 582 -15.54 -12.39 -12.92
N LEU A 583 -15.21 -12.19 -14.20
CA LEU A 583 -14.40 -11.06 -14.66
C LEU A 583 -15.28 -9.87 -15.07
N GLY A 584 -16.61 -10.03 -15.05
CA GLY A 584 -17.59 -9.00 -15.40
C GLY A 584 -17.76 -8.80 -16.90
N GLY A 585 -18.71 -7.92 -17.24
CA GLY A 585 -19.10 -7.65 -18.62
C GLY A 585 -18.15 -6.71 -19.35
N THR A 586 -17.56 -7.16 -20.44
CA THR A 586 -16.72 -6.39 -21.37
C THR A 586 -17.53 -5.96 -22.60
N ARG A 587 -17.49 -4.67 -22.99
CA ARG A 587 -17.92 -4.23 -24.33
C ARG A 587 -16.88 -4.69 -25.35
N ILE A 588 -17.27 -5.59 -26.23
CA ILE A 588 -16.37 -6.15 -27.26
C ILE A 588 -16.92 -5.78 -28.64
N THR A 589 -16.01 -5.58 -29.59
CA THR A 589 -16.31 -5.51 -31.01
C THR A 589 -16.47 -6.90 -31.63
N ARG A 590 -16.96 -6.99 -32.88
CA ARG A 590 -17.17 -8.28 -33.57
C ARG A 590 -15.88 -9.10 -33.74
N GLN A 591 -14.70 -8.49 -33.62
CA GLN A 591 -13.41 -9.15 -33.74
C GLN A 591 -12.47 -8.64 -32.65
N GLY A 592 -11.68 -9.51 -32.02
CA GLY A 592 -10.68 -9.06 -31.06
C GLY A 592 -10.03 -10.16 -30.24
N LEU A 593 -9.06 -9.78 -29.44
CA LEU A 593 -8.33 -10.65 -28.52
C LEU A 593 -8.67 -10.25 -27.10
N LEU A 594 -9.20 -11.19 -26.32
CA LEU A 594 -9.28 -11.05 -24.87
C LEU A 594 -8.04 -11.66 -24.25
N VAL A 595 -7.42 -10.96 -23.30
CA VAL A 595 -6.36 -11.51 -22.47
C VAL A 595 -6.73 -11.28 -21.01
N LEU A 596 -6.90 -12.37 -20.29
CA LEU A 596 -7.52 -12.43 -18.98
C LEU A 596 -6.54 -13.01 -17.96
N PRO A 597 -6.33 -12.37 -16.81
CA PRO A 597 -5.38 -12.84 -15.83
C PRO A 597 -5.94 -14.05 -15.06
N VAL A 598 -5.13 -15.11 -14.87
CA VAL A 598 -5.57 -16.31 -14.13
C VAL A 598 -5.32 -16.23 -12.62
N HIS A 599 -4.52 -15.28 -12.14
CA HIS A 599 -4.14 -15.18 -10.71
C HIS A 599 -5.33 -15.13 -9.74
N ARG A 600 -6.50 -14.70 -10.22
CA ARG A 600 -7.73 -14.65 -9.44
C ARG A 600 -8.30 -16.03 -9.07
N LEU A 601 -7.91 -17.11 -9.77
CA LEU A 601 -8.28 -18.50 -9.46
C LEU A 601 -7.38 -19.15 -8.39
N GLY A 602 -6.34 -18.45 -7.91
CA GLY A 602 -5.44 -18.99 -6.89
C GLY A 602 -4.53 -20.09 -7.43
N ASP A 603 -4.55 -21.25 -6.77
CA ASP A 603 -3.75 -22.45 -7.12
C ASP A 603 -4.43 -23.39 -8.13
N GLU A 604 -5.68 -23.11 -8.45
CA GLU A 604 -6.51 -24.04 -9.18
C GLU A 604 -6.25 -23.95 -10.69
N PRO A 605 -5.98 -25.07 -11.39
CA PRO A 605 -5.86 -25.07 -12.83
C PRO A 605 -7.17 -24.61 -13.48
N VAL A 606 -7.08 -23.74 -14.49
CA VAL A 606 -8.26 -23.36 -15.29
C VAL A 606 -8.80 -24.62 -15.98
N ALA A 607 -10.05 -24.95 -15.70
CA ALA A 607 -10.75 -26.05 -16.38
C ALA A 607 -11.46 -25.54 -17.63
N ARG A 608 -12.18 -24.42 -17.51
CA ARG A 608 -12.94 -23.84 -18.61
C ARG A 608 -13.14 -22.34 -18.45
N ALA A 609 -13.36 -21.68 -19.58
CA ALA A 609 -13.88 -20.33 -19.62
C ALA A 609 -15.30 -20.37 -20.20
N VAL A 610 -16.22 -19.66 -19.57
CA VAL A 610 -17.63 -19.56 -19.99
C VAL A 610 -17.90 -18.12 -20.40
N LEU A 611 -18.27 -17.96 -21.67
CA LEU A 611 -18.63 -16.69 -22.28
C LEU A 611 -20.15 -16.60 -22.33
N THR A 612 -20.75 -15.58 -21.74
CA THR A 612 -22.21 -15.37 -21.76
C THR A 612 -22.59 -13.95 -22.13
N SER A 613 -23.71 -13.81 -22.83
CA SER A 613 -24.34 -12.51 -23.06
C SER A 613 -25.80 -12.64 -23.43
N ASP A 614 -26.56 -11.56 -23.20
CA ASP A 614 -27.91 -11.39 -23.72
C ASP A 614 -27.91 -11.11 -25.22
N GLY A 615 -29.00 -11.46 -25.91
CA GLY A 615 -29.24 -11.12 -27.31
C GLY A 615 -29.16 -12.31 -28.27
N PRO A 616 -29.25 -12.06 -29.59
CA PRO A 616 -29.34 -13.12 -30.58
C PRO A 616 -28.04 -13.95 -30.62
N ARG A 617 -28.21 -15.28 -30.69
CA ARG A 617 -27.11 -16.25 -30.75
C ARG A 617 -26.24 -16.04 -32.01
N PRO A 618 -24.93 -15.74 -31.88
CA PRO A 618 -24.04 -15.76 -33.03
C PRO A 618 -23.74 -17.20 -33.47
N LYS A 619 -23.40 -17.38 -34.76
CA LYS A 619 -22.99 -18.71 -35.28
C LYS A 619 -21.71 -19.20 -34.60
N GLN A 620 -20.78 -18.27 -34.38
CA GLN A 620 -19.51 -18.47 -33.69
C GLN A 620 -19.16 -17.17 -32.98
N LEU A 621 -18.55 -17.25 -31.79
CA LEU A 621 -18.12 -16.09 -31.00
C LEU A 621 -16.61 -16.13 -30.78
N ALA A 622 -16.11 -17.12 -30.05
CA ALA A 622 -14.69 -17.42 -29.95
C ALA A 622 -14.29 -18.43 -31.04
N THR A 623 -13.15 -18.18 -31.67
CA THR A 623 -12.54 -19.06 -32.68
C THR A 623 -11.40 -19.88 -32.12
N ALA A 624 -10.68 -19.32 -31.15
CA ALA A 624 -9.58 -19.99 -30.46
C ALA A 624 -9.46 -19.46 -29.03
N ALA A 625 -8.91 -20.26 -28.15
CA ALA A 625 -8.48 -19.80 -26.84
C ALA A 625 -7.27 -20.60 -26.37
N ASN A 626 -6.32 -19.93 -25.73
CA ASN A 626 -5.10 -20.55 -25.21
C ASN A 626 -4.86 -20.12 -23.77
N LEU A 627 -4.48 -21.08 -22.94
CA LEU A 627 -3.90 -20.83 -21.64
C LEU A 627 -2.39 -20.70 -21.80
N LEU A 628 -1.84 -19.56 -21.40
CA LEU A 628 -0.42 -19.24 -21.51
C LEU A 628 0.17 -19.08 -20.11
N PRO A 629 1.10 -19.95 -19.66
CA PRO A 629 1.80 -19.75 -18.40
C PRO A 629 2.74 -18.54 -18.50
N MET A 630 3.13 -17.94 -17.38
CA MET A 630 4.19 -16.92 -17.39
C MET A 630 5.55 -17.56 -17.67
N ARG A 631 6.45 -16.78 -18.27
CA ARG A 631 7.86 -17.19 -18.38
C ARG A 631 8.45 -17.32 -16.98
N THR A 632 9.05 -18.47 -16.71
CA THR A 632 9.85 -18.66 -15.51
C THR A 632 11.19 -18.00 -15.75
N LEU A 633 11.53 -16.96 -14.97
CA LEU A 633 12.89 -16.44 -14.92
C LEU A 633 13.70 -17.47 -14.12
N LEU A 634 14.38 -18.38 -14.83
CA LEU A 634 15.45 -19.20 -14.26
C LEU A 634 16.75 -18.42 -14.29
#